data_AF-A0A7V0QYN0-F1
#
_entry.id   AF-A0A7V0QYN0-F1
#
_cell.length_a   1.000
_cell.length_b   1.000
_cell.length_c   1.000
_cell.angle_alpha   90.00
_cell.angle_beta   90.00
_cell.angle_gamma   90.00
#
_symmetry.space_group_name_H-M   'P 1'
#
loop_
_entity.id
_entity.type
_entity.pdbx_description
1 polymer ?
#
loop_
_entity_poly.entity_id
_entity_poly.type
_entity_poly.pdbx_seq_one_letter_code
_entity_poly.pdbx_strand_id
1 'polypeptide(L)'
;CYLDLVKQGRQNELPLIAAGGMGKRGNLAANAAAMIMLGASAVDTGKYMMQATAGCFGDEYNRCNLCNTGRCPRGITTQDPSLYRRLDADKVAERVVEVFKSAETEFKKIFAPMGRSTQLPIGMSDGLSVGDKAIADRLQIDYAC
;
A
#
# COMPACT_ATOMS: atom_id res chain seq x y z
N CYS A 1 -8.50 -14.36 -7.47
CA CYS A 1 -9.08 -14.35 -6.11
C CYS A 1 -10.43 -13.62 -6.09
N TYR A 2 -10.48 -12.27 -6.18
CA TYR A 2 -11.77 -11.55 -6.20
C TYR A 2 -12.71 -12.05 -7.31
N LEU A 3 -12.23 -12.11 -8.55
CA LEU A 3 -13.00 -12.63 -9.69
C LEU A 3 -13.48 -14.09 -9.49
N ASP A 4 -12.74 -14.90 -8.74
CA ASP A 4 -13.14 -16.28 -8.44
C ASP A 4 -14.28 -16.32 -7.41
N LEU A 5 -14.26 -15.40 -6.44
CA LEU A 5 -15.38 -15.22 -5.51
C LEU A 5 -16.62 -14.67 -6.24
N VAL A 6 -16.45 -13.74 -7.17
CA VAL A 6 -17.55 -13.22 -8.02
C VAL A 6 -18.18 -14.36 -8.83
N LYS A 7 -17.38 -15.21 -9.48
CA LYS A 7 -17.89 -16.38 -10.24
C LYS A 7 -18.71 -17.35 -9.38
N GLN A 8 -18.43 -17.41 -8.09
CA GLN A 8 -19.16 -18.24 -7.12
C GLN A 8 -20.35 -17.51 -6.48
N GLY A 9 -20.53 -16.20 -6.73
CA GLY A 9 -21.54 -15.37 -6.06
C GLY A 9 -21.22 -15.01 -4.61
N ARG A 10 -19.93 -15.04 -4.22
CA ARG A 10 -19.43 -14.94 -2.83
C ARG A 10 -18.49 -13.75 -2.60
N GLN A 11 -18.54 -12.73 -3.46
CA GLN A 11 -17.60 -11.61 -3.50
C GLN A 11 -17.50 -10.74 -2.24
N ASN A 12 -18.48 -10.87 -1.31
CA ASN A 12 -18.51 -10.13 -0.04
C ASN A 12 -18.45 -11.05 1.19
N GLU A 13 -18.21 -12.35 1.01
CA GLU A 13 -18.19 -13.29 2.14
C GLU A 13 -16.83 -13.34 2.85
N LEU A 14 -15.76 -12.93 2.17
CA LEU A 14 -14.40 -12.94 2.72
C LEU A 14 -13.72 -11.60 2.45
N PRO A 15 -13.16 -10.94 3.49
CA PRO A 15 -12.35 -9.75 3.29
C PRO A 15 -11.04 -10.14 2.60
N LEU A 16 -10.71 -9.44 1.50
CA LEU A 16 -9.43 -9.61 0.81
C LEU A 16 -8.49 -8.46 1.20
N ILE A 17 -7.31 -8.79 1.73
CA ILE A 17 -6.31 -7.80 2.11
C ILE A 17 -5.15 -7.88 1.12
N ALA A 18 -4.93 -6.81 0.36
CA ALA A 18 -3.81 -6.71 -0.56
C ALA A 18 -2.57 -6.16 0.15
N ALA A 19 -1.43 -6.81 -0.02
CA ALA A 19 -0.17 -6.39 0.58
C ALA A 19 0.98 -6.50 -0.43
N GLY A 20 2.11 -5.86 -0.11
CA GLY A 20 3.35 -5.96 -0.87
C GLY A 20 3.53 -4.83 -1.90
N GLY A 21 4.61 -4.07 -1.76
CA GLY A 21 4.99 -3.03 -2.72
C GLY A 21 4.12 -1.77 -2.71
N MET A 22 3.13 -1.67 -1.82
CA MET A 22 2.27 -0.49 -1.70
C MET A 22 3.09 0.74 -1.31
N GLY A 23 3.03 1.81 -2.10
CA GLY A 23 3.80 3.04 -1.87
C GLY A 23 5.27 2.95 -2.26
N LYS A 24 5.74 1.83 -2.85
CA LYS A 24 7.14 1.59 -3.22
C LYS A 24 7.78 2.69 -4.08
N ARG A 25 6.96 3.39 -4.88
CA ARG A 25 7.39 4.51 -5.75
C ARG A 25 6.79 5.85 -5.33
N GLY A 26 6.39 6.00 -4.06
CA GLY A 26 5.80 7.24 -3.53
C GLY A 26 4.29 7.40 -3.80
N ASN A 27 3.66 6.48 -4.54
CA ASN A 27 2.25 6.59 -4.94
C ASN A 27 1.34 5.68 -4.10
N LEU A 28 1.36 5.83 -2.77
CA LEU A 28 0.61 4.95 -1.85
C LEU A 28 -0.89 4.91 -2.18
N ALA A 29 -1.53 6.07 -2.29
CA ALA A 29 -2.98 6.16 -2.54
C ALA A 29 -3.37 5.56 -3.90
N ALA A 30 -2.61 5.83 -4.97
CA ALA A 30 -2.88 5.26 -6.29
C ALA A 30 -2.68 3.74 -6.32
N ASN A 31 -1.62 3.21 -5.67
CA ASN A 31 -1.43 1.77 -5.56
C ASN A 31 -2.58 1.12 -4.79
N ALA A 32 -2.95 1.69 -3.65
CA ALA A 32 -4.03 1.16 -2.84
C ALA A 32 -5.41 1.27 -3.55
N ALA A 33 -5.68 2.37 -4.25
CA ALA A 33 -6.90 2.56 -5.03
C ALA A 33 -7.02 1.50 -6.13
N ALA A 34 -5.94 1.23 -6.85
CA ALA A 34 -5.90 0.17 -7.85
C ALA A 34 -6.17 -1.21 -7.21
N MET A 35 -5.57 -1.53 -6.07
CA MET A 35 -5.83 -2.80 -5.39
C MET A 35 -7.29 -2.93 -4.92
N ILE A 36 -7.88 -1.84 -4.42
CA ILE A 36 -9.30 -1.79 -4.05
C ILE A 36 -10.18 -2.07 -5.27
N MET A 37 -9.93 -1.37 -6.38
CA MET A 37 -10.65 -1.59 -7.64
C MET A 37 -10.48 -3.00 -8.21
N LEU A 38 -9.32 -3.63 -8.01
CA LEU A 38 -9.09 -5.04 -8.35
C LEU A 38 -9.77 -6.03 -7.39
N GLY A 39 -10.43 -5.54 -6.32
CA GLY A 39 -11.27 -6.33 -5.42
C GLY A 39 -10.75 -6.48 -3.99
N ALA A 40 -9.71 -5.74 -3.59
CA ALA A 40 -9.26 -5.75 -2.20
C ALA A 40 -10.22 -4.96 -1.29
N SER A 41 -10.55 -5.53 -0.14
CA SER A 41 -11.31 -4.89 0.94
C SER A 41 -10.44 -3.97 1.80
N ALA A 42 -9.14 -4.27 1.89
CA ALA A 42 -8.17 -3.45 2.59
C ALA A 42 -6.78 -3.57 1.93
N VAL A 43 -5.91 -2.61 2.23
CA VAL A 43 -4.54 -2.57 1.72
C VAL A 43 -3.55 -2.40 2.86
N ASP A 44 -2.54 -3.26 2.91
CA ASP A 44 -1.45 -3.22 3.87
C ASP A 44 -0.20 -2.56 3.27
N THR A 45 0.51 -1.81 4.11
CA THR A 45 1.77 -1.16 3.75
C THR A 45 2.77 -1.19 4.91
N GLY A 46 3.71 -2.12 4.88
CA GLY A 46 4.81 -2.18 5.86
C GLY A 46 6.00 -1.28 5.52
N LYS A 47 6.68 -1.58 4.40
CA LYS A 47 7.98 -0.95 4.06
C LYS A 47 7.89 0.57 3.90
N TYR A 48 6.89 1.05 3.16
CA TYR A 48 6.70 2.48 2.96
C TYR A 48 6.44 3.21 4.28
N MET A 49 5.66 2.61 5.20
CA MET A 49 5.45 3.21 6.53
C MET A 49 6.76 3.33 7.30
N MET A 50 7.58 2.28 7.35
CA MET A 50 8.89 2.34 7.99
C MET A 50 9.81 3.43 7.40
N GLN A 51 9.75 3.65 6.08
CA GLN A 51 10.51 4.69 5.40
C GLN A 51 9.98 6.09 5.73
N ALA A 52 8.68 6.31 5.56
CA ALA A 52 8.03 7.61 5.72
C ALA A 52 7.99 8.09 7.18
N THR A 53 7.82 7.19 8.15
CA THR A 53 7.57 7.57 9.54
C THR A 53 8.79 7.35 10.44
N ALA A 54 9.48 6.21 10.30
CA ALA A 54 10.62 5.82 11.14
C ALA A 54 11.99 6.14 10.51
N GLY A 55 12.03 6.62 9.26
CA GLY A 55 13.26 6.98 8.57
C GLY A 55 14.11 5.78 8.16
N CYS A 56 13.48 4.66 7.82
CA CYS A 56 14.17 3.48 7.27
C CYS A 56 14.94 3.85 5.99
N PHE A 57 16.19 3.39 5.89
CA PHE A 57 17.02 3.57 4.69
C PHE A 57 16.95 2.42 3.70
N GLY A 58 16.26 1.32 4.04
CA GLY A 58 16.18 0.16 3.18
C GLY A 58 15.30 0.45 1.97
N ASP A 59 15.83 0.22 0.77
CA ASP A 59 15.15 0.39 -0.50
C ASP A 59 15.29 -0.88 -1.35
N GLU A 60 15.01 -0.80 -2.64
CA GLU A 60 15.11 -1.92 -3.58
C GLU A 60 16.51 -2.08 -4.17
N TYR A 61 17.37 -1.10 -3.92
CA TYR A 61 18.75 -1.03 -4.42
C TYR A 61 19.75 -1.44 -3.34
N ASN A 62 19.26 -2.13 -2.30
CA ASN A 62 20.05 -2.61 -1.17
C ASN A 62 20.80 -1.52 -0.40
N ARG A 63 20.27 -0.29 -0.34
CA ARG A 63 20.89 0.79 0.45
C ARG A 63 21.07 0.42 1.93
N CYS A 64 20.12 -0.32 2.50
CA CYS A 64 20.21 -0.86 3.85
C CYS A 64 19.34 -2.12 3.98
N ASN A 65 19.91 -3.29 4.28
CA ASN A 65 19.19 -4.57 4.45
C ASN A 65 19.75 -5.39 5.63
N LEU A 66 20.06 -4.71 6.73
CA LEU A 66 20.65 -5.31 7.94
C LEU A 66 19.62 -5.80 8.96
N CYS A 67 18.33 -5.85 8.59
CA CYS A 67 17.22 -6.06 9.53
C CYS A 67 17.34 -7.35 10.34
N ASN A 68 17.85 -8.41 9.72
CA ASN A 68 18.06 -9.72 10.34
C ASN A 68 19.28 -9.78 11.28
N THR A 69 20.16 -8.77 11.26
CA THR A 69 21.41 -8.78 12.05
C THR A 69 21.24 -8.13 13.43
N GLY A 70 20.10 -7.49 13.69
CA GLY A 70 19.89 -6.68 14.89
C GLY A 70 20.69 -5.38 14.93
N ARG A 71 21.34 -4.97 13.83
CA ARG A 71 22.19 -3.76 13.76
C ARG A 71 21.54 -2.60 13.01
N CYS A 72 20.21 -2.49 13.05
CA CYS A 72 19.49 -1.40 12.40
C CYS A 72 20.00 -0.02 12.89
N PRO A 73 20.57 0.83 12.02
CA PRO A 73 21.14 2.11 12.45
C PRO A 73 20.07 3.11 12.92
N ARG A 74 18.80 2.87 12.54
CA ARG A 74 17.64 3.70 12.86
C ARG A 74 16.87 3.24 14.11
N GLY A 75 17.26 2.12 14.73
CA GLY A 75 16.57 1.61 15.91
C GLY A 75 15.27 0.84 15.64
N ILE A 76 14.94 0.54 14.37
CA ILE A 76 13.66 -0.10 13.99
C ILE A 76 13.68 -1.61 14.26
N THR A 77 14.73 -2.30 13.80
CA THR A 77 14.88 -3.76 13.88
C THR A 77 16.15 -4.13 14.66
N THR A 78 16.13 -3.83 15.95
CA THR A 78 17.26 -4.08 16.87
C THR A 78 16.75 -4.23 18.30
N GLN A 79 17.45 -5.05 19.09
CA GLN A 79 17.24 -5.19 20.54
C GLN A 79 18.40 -4.57 21.34
N ASP A 80 19.39 -3.98 20.67
CA ASP A 80 20.51 -3.28 21.32
C ASP A 80 20.01 -1.95 21.90
N PRO A 81 20.09 -1.73 23.23
CA PRO A 81 19.61 -0.51 23.86
C PRO A 81 20.25 0.77 23.29
N SER A 82 21.50 0.70 22.83
CA SER A 82 22.22 1.84 22.24
C SER A 82 21.67 2.26 20.86
N LEU A 83 21.05 1.31 20.15
CA LEU A 83 20.46 1.51 18.83
C LEU A 83 18.96 1.75 18.91
N TYR A 84 18.22 0.96 19.69
CA TYR A 84 16.76 1.05 19.82
C TYR A 84 16.33 2.46 20.26
N ARG A 85 17.05 3.06 21.22
CA ARG A 85 16.78 4.42 21.73
C ARG A 85 16.90 5.56 20.70
N ARG A 86 17.36 5.26 19.48
CA ARG A 86 17.42 6.23 18.36
C ARG A 86 16.06 6.44 17.71
N LEU A 87 15.12 5.51 17.90
CA LEU A 87 13.76 5.61 17.40
C LEU A 87 12.90 6.35 18.44
N ASP A 88 12.33 7.47 18.03
CA ASP A 88 11.42 8.28 18.84
C ASP A 88 9.97 7.87 18.50
N ALA A 89 9.32 7.13 19.40
CA ALA A 89 8.00 6.55 19.15
C ALA A 89 6.91 7.62 18.98
N ASP A 90 7.00 8.74 19.69
CA ASP A 90 6.01 9.82 19.62
C ASP A 90 6.06 10.49 18.24
N LYS A 91 7.28 10.81 17.77
CA LYS A 91 7.46 11.34 16.41
C LYS A 91 7.02 10.37 15.32
N VAL A 92 7.23 9.07 15.54
CA VAL A 92 6.76 8.04 14.59
C VAL A 92 5.24 8.03 14.55
N ALA A 93 4.57 8.05 15.70
CA ALA A 93 3.11 8.07 15.79
C ALA A 93 2.50 9.30 15.11
N GLU A 94 3.05 10.50 15.34
CA GLU A 94 2.66 11.73 14.66
C GLU A 94 2.75 11.58 13.13
N ARG A 95 3.87 11.06 12.63
CA ARG A 95 4.07 10.86 11.19
C ARG A 95 3.14 9.79 10.61
N VAL A 96 2.81 8.75 11.37
CA VAL A 96 1.81 7.75 10.94
C VAL A 96 0.48 8.45 10.70
N VAL A 97 0.02 9.28 11.64
CA VAL A 97 -1.23 10.03 11.50
C VAL A 97 -1.19 10.94 10.26
N GLU A 98 -0.09 11.66 10.05
CA GLU A 98 0.05 12.55 8.88
C GLU A 98 0.05 11.79 7.54
N VAL A 99 0.65 10.59 7.48
CA VAL A 99 0.56 9.73 6.29
C VAL A 99 -0.89 9.32 6.02
N PHE A 100 -1.65 8.92 7.04
CA PHE A 100 -3.06 8.51 6.84
C PHE A 100 -3.96 9.68 6.43
N LYS A 101 -3.81 10.87 7.05
CA LYS A 101 -4.53 12.09 6.63
C LYS A 101 -4.22 12.47 5.18
N SER A 102 -2.95 12.38 4.80
CA SER A 102 -2.51 12.66 3.43
C SER A 102 -3.08 11.63 2.45
N ALA A 103 -3.02 10.34 2.80
CA ALA A 103 -3.59 9.27 1.99
C ALA A 103 -5.10 9.43 1.81
N GLU A 104 -5.84 9.80 2.86
CA GLU A 104 -7.29 10.07 2.77
C GLU A 104 -7.59 11.19 1.77
N THR A 105 -6.82 12.27 1.81
CA THR A 105 -6.96 13.39 0.87
C THR A 105 -6.68 12.96 -0.56
N GLU A 106 -5.62 12.17 -0.79
CA GLU A 106 -5.31 11.63 -2.11
C GLU A 106 -6.37 10.63 -2.61
N PHE A 107 -6.92 9.78 -1.75
CA PHE A 107 -8.04 8.91 -2.10
C PHE A 107 -9.27 9.70 -2.54
N LYS A 108 -9.60 10.79 -1.84
CA LYS A 108 -10.70 11.68 -2.22
C LYS A 108 -10.48 12.26 -3.62
N LYS A 109 -9.24 12.67 -3.95
CA LYS A 109 -8.88 13.15 -5.30
C LYS A 109 -9.04 12.08 -6.37
N ILE A 110 -8.80 10.82 -6.06
CA ILE A 110 -8.95 9.70 -7.00
C ILE A 110 -10.42 9.30 -7.16
N PHE A 111 -11.15 9.09 -6.06
CA PHE A 111 -12.49 8.49 -6.12
C PHE A 111 -13.62 9.50 -6.35
N ALA A 112 -13.47 10.77 -5.97
CA ALA A 112 -14.53 11.76 -6.17
C ALA A 112 -14.85 12.00 -7.66
N PRO A 113 -13.86 12.14 -8.58
CA PRO A 113 -14.12 12.24 -10.02
C PRO A 113 -14.82 11.01 -10.62
N MET A 114 -14.69 9.84 -9.97
CA MET A 114 -15.37 8.59 -10.36
C MET A 114 -16.79 8.47 -9.80
N GLY A 115 -17.31 9.50 -9.10
CA GLY A 115 -18.61 9.45 -8.46
C GLY A 115 -18.66 8.58 -7.19
N ARG A 116 -17.51 8.31 -6.57
CA ARG A 116 -17.38 7.41 -5.40
C ARG A 116 -16.79 8.14 -4.20
N SER A 117 -17.54 9.08 -3.64
CA SER A 117 -17.09 9.92 -2.52
C SER A 117 -17.28 9.29 -1.13
N THR A 118 -18.15 8.29 -0.99
CA THR A 118 -18.56 7.71 0.31
C THR A 118 -18.38 6.20 0.41
N GLN A 119 -18.02 5.53 -0.69
CA GLN A 119 -17.90 4.08 -0.77
C GLN A 119 -16.63 3.69 -1.53
N LEU A 120 -15.98 2.60 -1.10
CA LEU A 120 -14.85 2.04 -1.82
C LEU A 120 -15.33 1.40 -3.12
N PRO A 121 -14.68 1.67 -4.27
CA PRO A 121 -15.03 1.08 -5.56
C PRO A 121 -14.48 -0.35 -5.69
N ILE A 122 -14.81 -1.24 -4.73
CA ILE A 122 -14.30 -2.62 -4.71
C ILE A 122 -14.80 -3.36 -5.95
N GLY A 123 -13.88 -3.91 -6.74
CA GLY A 123 -14.21 -4.67 -7.94
C GLY A 123 -14.54 -3.84 -9.19
N MET A 124 -14.44 -2.52 -9.12
CA MET A 124 -14.58 -1.61 -10.27
C MET A 124 -13.30 -1.58 -11.11
N SER A 125 -12.86 -2.74 -11.57
CA SER A 125 -11.59 -2.89 -12.31
C SER A 125 -11.64 -2.31 -13.72
N ASP A 126 -12.85 -2.03 -14.23
CA ASP A 126 -13.11 -1.27 -15.46
C ASP A 126 -12.66 0.20 -15.37
N GLY A 127 -12.45 0.73 -14.16
CA GLY A 127 -11.84 2.04 -13.95
C GLY A 127 -10.31 2.08 -14.08
N LEU A 128 -9.67 0.94 -14.38
CA LEU A 128 -8.21 0.81 -14.46
C LEU A 128 -7.75 0.52 -15.88
N SER A 129 -6.61 1.10 -16.23
CA SER A 129 -5.83 0.68 -17.39
C SER A 129 -4.35 0.54 -17.02
N VAL A 130 -3.61 -0.23 -17.81
CA VAL A 130 -2.18 -0.44 -17.62
C VAL A 130 -1.44 -0.40 -18.96
N GLY A 131 -0.22 0.13 -18.96
CA GLY A 131 0.64 0.21 -20.14
C GLY A 131 1.41 -1.08 -20.47
N ASP A 132 1.15 -2.17 -19.75
CA ASP A 132 1.72 -3.49 -20.02
C ASP A 132 0.59 -4.43 -20.42
N LYS A 133 0.62 -4.89 -21.68
CA LYS A 133 -0.43 -5.75 -22.23
C LYS A 133 -0.56 -7.08 -21.50
N ALA A 134 0.56 -7.67 -21.06
CA ALA A 134 0.52 -8.94 -20.35
C ALA A 134 -0.14 -8.79 -18.96
N ILE A 135 0.04 -7.63 -18.31
CA ILE A 135 -0.66 -7.31 -17.06
C ILE A 135 -2.15 -7.09 -17.32
N ALA A 136 -2.50 -6.33 -18.37
CA ALA A 136 -3.89 -6.07 -18.76
C ALA A 136 -4.66 -7.38 -18.99
N ASP A 137 -4.10 -8.27 -19.81
CA ASP A 137 -4.69 -9.58 -20.14
C ASP A 137 -4.82 -10.46 -18.88
N ARG A 138 -3.81 -10.47 -18.01
CA ARG A 138 -3.82 -11.29 -16.77
C ARG A 138 -4.86 -10.81 -15.77
N LEU A 139 -5.02 -9.49 -15.63
CA LEU A 139 -5.94 -8.88 -14.65
C LEU A 139 -7.35 -8.65 -15.23
N GLN A 140 -7.53 -8.85 -16.55
CA GLN A 140 -8.77 -8.57 -17.26
C GLN A 140 -9.20 -7.09 -17.14
N ILE A 141 -8.23 -6.18 -17.32
CA ILE A 141 -8.42 -4.71 -17.31
C ILE A 141 -7.95 -4.11 -18.64
N ASP A 142 -8.23 -2.82 -18.86
CA ASP A 142 -7.91 -2.17 -20.13
C ASP A 142 -6.39 -1.96 -20.34
N TYR A 143 -5.97 -2.07 -21.59
CA TYR A 143 -4.61 -1.71 -22.02
C TYR A 143 -4.60 -0.29 -22.59
N ALA A 144 -3.70 0.56 -22.11
CA ALA A 144 -3.52 1.93 -22.60
C ALA A 144 -2.04 2.19 -22.93
N CYS A 145 -1.74 2.47 -24.20
CA CYS A 145 -0.38 2.67 -24.72
C CYS A 145 0.13 4.11 -24.58
#